data_AF-A0A7Y2AHX6-F1
#
_entry.id   AF-A0A7Y2AHX6-F1
#
_cell.length_a   1.000
_cell.length_b   1.000
_cell.length_c   1.000
_cell.angle_alpha   90.00
_cell.angle_beta   90.00
_cell.angle_gamma   90.00
#
_symmetry.space_group_name_H-M   'P 1'
#
loop_
_entity.id
_entity.type
_entity.pdbx_description
1 polymer ?
#
loop_
_entity_poly.entity_id
_entity_poly.type
_entity_poly.pdbx_seq_one_letter_code
_entity_poly.pdbx_strand_id
1 'polypeptide(L)'
;DLPNSKWSFRDNSRLCLTLPAGDDPLRFVLWTRTSHDSDVDASADELANVTIDDPRPDLSRLTQGGPPRWPEKLTTRVLRGDDEGPFAVDVLTAPASNPWLARVRLTGFDFYDDGDRMAICSWDGDVWQVSGLSQLDASDSQPVDLTWQRIASGLFQPLGLRIVDGQVYISCRDQITILHDLNDDGETDFYQCFNRDHQVTDHFHEFAMGLQTDAEGNFYYAKSARHALTAVVPHHGTLLRVSKDGKTTEILAKGFRAANGVCLNPDGSFIVTDQEGHWNPKNRINWVQPGGFYGNMFGYHDVTDASDDAMEQPLCWITNAFDRSPAELLWVESDKWGPLDGQLLNLSYGYGKVYVVPHEEMDGQKQGGMCALPIPQFPTGTMRGRFRPTDGQLYLCGMFAWAGSQQQDGGLYRLRYTGHPVHLPIGLNATKDGMQLTFSGELDRESATNPDNYSVKVWSLKRTKNYGSKHYDEHPLKISAATLAPDDRTVTLLLPEIAPTWGMEIKYKIQSIDGTTIDAAIHNTIHHLGESPE
;
A
#
# COMPACT_ATOMS: atom_id res chain seq x y z
N ASP A 1 39.61 -13.66 29.03
CA ASP A 1 39.67 -13.01 30.36
C ASP A 1 38.90 -11.70 30.41
N LEU A 2 37.63 -11.79 30.82
CA LEU A 2 36.85 -10.63 31.27
C LEU A 2 36.76 -10.70 32.80
N PRO A 3 37.35 -9.75 33.55
CA PRO A 3 37.37 -9.79 35.01
C PRO A 3 35.95 -9.91 35.58
N ASN A 4 35.77 -10.81 36.55
CA ASN A 4 34.50 -11.06 37.24
C ASN A 4 33.32 -11.53 36.35
N SER A 5 33.58 -11.89 35.09
CA SER A 5 32.59 -12.56 34.24
C SER A 5 32.42 -14.03 34.66
N LYS A 6 31.20 -14.57 34.50
CA LYS A 6 30.90 -15.97 34.86
C LYS A 6 30.02 -16.62 33.81
N TRP A 7 30.43 -17.80 33.36
CA TRP A 7 29.56 -18.71 32.60
C TRP A 7 28.69 -19.52 33.55
N SER A 8 27.43 -19.72 33.18
CA SER A 8 26.47 -20.54 33.93
C SER A 8 25.43 -21.14 32.99
N PHE A 9 24.89 -22.32 33.32
CA PHE A 9 23.75 -22.87 32.60
C PHE A 9 22.44 -22.29 33.17
N ARG A 10 21.58 -21.77 32.29
CA ARG A 10 20.16 -21.48 32.61
C ARG A 10 19.27 -22.55 31.99
N ASP A 11 18.29 -23.01 32.77
CA ASP A 11 17.28 -24.00 32.39
C ASP A 11 17.85 -25.27 31.73
N ASN A 12 19.04 -25.71 32.18
CA ASN A 12 19.77 -26.89 31.71
C ASN A 12 19.98 -27.01 30.18
N SER A 13 19.83 -25.91 29.44
CA SER A 13 19.89 -25.93 27.97
C SER A 13 20.57 -24.70 27.37
N ARG A 14 20.81 -23.65 28.17
CA ARG A 14 21.40 -22.39 27.69
C ARG A 14 22.64 -22.04 28.47
N LEU A 15 23.78 -21.97 27.79
CA LEU A 15 25.02 -21.45 28.36
C LEU A 15 24.97 -19.90 28.33
N CYS A 16 25.06 -19.27 29.49
CA CYS A 16 24.93 -17.82 29.64
C CYS A 16 26.21 -17.21 30.24
N LEU A 17 26.77 -16.20 29.57
CA LEU A 17 27.84 -15.35 30.08
C LEU A 17 27.24 -14.17 30.83
N THR A 18 27.53 -14.06 32.13
CA THR A 18 27.19 -12.87 32.91
C THR A 18 28.36 -11.90 32.89
N LEU A 19 28.12 -10.69 32.40
CA LEU A 19 29.07 -9.58 32.40
C LEU A 19 28.71 -8.62 33.56
N PRO A 20 29.64 -8.28 34.45
CA PRO A 20 29.39 -7.27 35.49
C PRO A 20 29.17 -5.90 34.84
N ALA A 21 28.26 -5.11 35.42
CA ALA A 21 28.11 -3.71 35.03
C ALA A 21 29.40 -2.92 35.35
N GLY A 22 29.72 -1.94 34.52
CA GLY A 22 30.86 -1.04 34.69
C GLY A 22 30.59 0.31 34.06
N ASP A 23 31.40 1.31 34.43
CA ASP A 23 31.24 2.70 33.98
C ASP A 23 31.81 2.94 32.57
N ASP A 24 32.67 2.04 32.09
CA ASP A 24 33.33 2.11 30.78
C ASP A 24 32.77 1.07 29.79
N PRO A 25 32.73 1.37 28.46
CA PRO A 25 32.39 0.39 27.44
C PRO A 25 33.31 -0.82 27.44
N LEU A 26 32.76 -2.01 27.70
CA LEU A 26 33.51 -3.27 27.65
C LEU A 26 33.60 -3.77 26.20
N ARG A 27 34.83 -3.91 25.67
CA ARG A 27 35.10 -4.54 24.37
C ARG A 27 35.69 -5.92 24.56
N PHE A 28 35.11 -6.92 23.92
CA PHE A 28 35.60 -8.29 23.96
C PHE A 28 35.29 -9.02 22.65
N VAL A 29 36.02 -10.10 22.39
CA VAL A 29 35.77 -11.00 21.26
C VAL A 29 35.21 -12.30 21.84
N LEU A 30 34.06 -12.72 21.34
CA LEU A 30 33.45 -14.00 21.69
C LEU A 30 33.75 -15.01 20.59
N TRP A 31 34.49 -16.06 20.95
CA TRP A 31 34.75 -17.18 20.07
C TRP A 31 33.74 -18.30 20.37
N THR A 32 33.07 -18.79 19.33
CA THR A 32 32.04 -19.84 19.45
C THR A 32 32.42 -21.05 18.59
N ARG A 33 32.28 -22.26 19.15
CA ARG A 33 32.46 -23.54 18.42
C ARG A 33 31.18 -24.37 18.56
N THR A 34 30.70 -24.94 17.47
CA THR A 34 29.65 -25.96 17.50
C THR A 34 30.30 -27.31 17.80
N SER A 35 29.88 -27.98 18.88
CA SER A 35 30.24 -29.37 19.17
C SER A 35 29.07 -30.28 18.81
N HIS A 36 29.35 -31.43 18.20
CA HIS A 36 28.36 -32.48 17.94
C HIS A 36 28.39 -33.58 19.01
N ASP A 37 29.27 -33.43 20.01
CA ASP A 37 29.40 -34.39 21.09
C ASP A 37 28.31 -34.16 22.13
N SER A 38 27.67 -35.23 22.59
CA SER A 38 26.63 -35.18 23.62
C SER A 38 27.21 -34.96 25.02
N ASP A 39 28.52 -35.11 25.17
CA ASP A 39 29.25 -34.90 26.43
C ASP A 39 29.85 -33.48 26.49
N VAL A 40 29.16 -32.62 27.24
CA VAL A 40 29.47 -31.19 27.38
C VAL A 40 30.78 -30.98 28.15
N ASP A 41 31.13 -31.87 29.08
CA ASP A 41 32.33 -31.75 29.92
C ASP A 41 33.59 -32.12 29.12
N ALA A 42 33.52 -33.17 28.29
CA ALA A 42 34.61 -33.53 27.38
C ALA A 42 34.89 -32.43 26.32
N SER A 43 33.84 -31.76 25.85
CA SER A 43 33.96 -30.63 24.92
C SER A 43 34.61 -29.39 25.57
N ALA A 44 34.49 -29.22 26.90
CA ALA A 44 35.04 -28.08 27.63
C ALA A 44 36.56 -28.17 27.80
N ASP A 45 37.11 -29.37 28.05
CA ASP A 45 38.56 -29.59 28.14
C ASP A 45 39.26 -29.41 26.78
N GLU A 46 38.60 -29.76 25.67
CA GLU A 46 39.10 -29.46 24.34
C GLU A 46 39.11 -27.95 24.06
N LEU A 47 38.05 -27.23 24.45
CA LEU A 47 37.94 -25.78 24.31
C LEU A 47 39.02 -25.03 25.09
N ALA A 48 39.39 -25.53 26.28
CA ALA A 48 40.46 -24.95 27.10
C ALA A 48 41.84 -25.02 26.43
N ASN A 49 42.02 -25.90 25.44
CA ASN A 49 43.28 -26.12 24.72
C ASN A 49 43.27 -25.60 23.28
N VAL A 50 42.20 -24.91 22.84
CA VAL A 50 42.16 -24.30 21.51
C VAL A 50 43.04 -23.06 21.49
N THR A 51 44.16 -23.13 20.76
CA THR A 51 44.93 -21.95 20.39
C THR A 51 44.18 -21.20 19.30
N ILE A 52 43.85 -19.94 19.57
CA ILE A 52 43.23 -19.04 18.60
C ILE A 52 44.33 -18.15 18.02
N ASP A 53 44.62 -18.35 16.74
CA ASP A 53 45.48 -17.44 15.99
C ASP A 53 44.76 -16.08 15.86
N ASP A 54 45.45 -15.01 16.27
CA ASP A 54 44.87 -13.67 16.44
C ASP A 54 43.61 -13.64 17.33
N PRO A 55 43.75 -13.73 18.67
CA PRO A 55 42.62 -13.80 19.59
C PRO A 55 41.80 -12.50 19.68
N ARG A 56 42.29 -11.41 19.08
CA ARG A 56 41.65 -10.09 19.06
C ARG A 56 41.76 -9.48 17.65
N PRO A 57 41.15 -10.11 16.65
CA PRO A 57 41.24 -9.59 15.29
C PRO A 57 40.61 -8.21 15.22
N ASP A 58 41.19 -7.34 14.41
CA ASP A 58 40.59 -6.04 14.13
C ASP A 58 39.39 -6.19 13.18
N LEU A 59 38.21 -6.36 13.77
CA LEU A 59 36.95 -6.51 13.05
C LEU A 59 36.44 -5.19 12.44
N SER A 60 37.05 -4.04 12.77
CA SER A 60 36.61 -2.74 12.21
C SER A 60 36.77 -2.69 10.68
N ARG A 61 37.67 -3.50 10.13
CA ARG A 61 37.85 -3.64 8.68
C ARG A 61 36.65 -4.27 7.99
N LEU A 62 35.84 -5.04 8.72
CA LEU A 62 34.61 -5.64 8.21
C LEU A 62 33.41 -4.69 8.29
N THR A 63 33.61 -3.45 8.77
CA THR A 63 32.56 -2.44 8.89
C THR A 63 32.75 -1.27 7.91
N GLN A 64 33.62 -1.42 6.90
CA GLN A 64 33.93 -0.39 5.89
C GLN A 64 33.38 -0.74 4.50
N GLY A 65 32.46 -1.71 4.44
CA GLY A 65 31.98 -2.29 3.20
C GLY A 65 32.92 -3.34 2.57
N GLY A 66 32.35 -4.21 1.76
CA GLY A 66 33.06 -5.29 1.05
C GLY A 66 32.88 -5.20 -0.45
N PRO A 67 33.51 -6.08 -1.25
CA PRO A 67 33.21 -6.17 -2.67
C PRO A 67 31.74 -6.54 -2.93
N PRO A 68 31.15 -6.10 -4.05
CA PRO A 68 29.74 -6.34 -4.34
C PRO A 68 29.48 -7.84 -4.54
N ARG A 69 28.40 -8.34 -3.94
CA ARG A 69 27.91 -9.72 -4.07
C ARG A 69 27.08 -9.92 -5.34
N TRP A 70 26.51 -8.84 -5.89
CA TRP A 70 25.69 -8.83 -7.11
C TRP A 70 26.20 -7.78 -8.11
N PRO A 71 27.42 -7.94 -8.66
CA PRO A 71 28.01 -6.97 -9.59
C PRO A 71 27.28 -6.89 -10.94
N GLU A 72 26.43 -7.86 -11.29
CA GLU A 72 25.73 -7.90 -12.55
C GLU A 72 24.65 -6.80 -12.66
N LYS A 73 24.72 -6.04 -13.76
CA LYS A 73 23.69 -5.08 -14.17
C LYS A 73 22.87 -5.68 -15.30
N LEU A 74 21.55 -5.72 -15.12
CA LEU A 74 20.62 -6.32 -16.09
C LEU A 74 19.90 -5.22 -16.87
N THR A 75 19.86 -5.36 -18.19
CA THR A 75 19.13 -4.42 -19.06
C THR A 75 17.78 -5.00 -19.45
N THR A 76 16.76 -4.16 -19.39
CA THR A 76 15.38 -4.50 -19.77
C THR A 76 14.81 -3.40 -20.65
N ARG A 77 13.79 -3.71 -21.44
CA ARG A 77 13.19 -2.77 -22.38
C ARG A 77 11.82 -2.34 -21.91
N VAL A 78 11.56 -1.04 -21.91
CA VAL A 78 10.21 -0.52 -21.68
C VAL A 78 9.34 -0.81 -22.88
N LEU A 79 8.12 -1.29 -22.64
CA LEU A 79 7.08 -1.39 -23.65
C LEU A 79 6.17 -0.18 -23.51
N ARG A 80 6.30 0.80 -24.39
CA ARG A 80 5.46 2.00 -24.37
C ARG A 80 4.02 1.64 -24.75
N GLY A 81 3.06 2.20 -24.02
CA GLY A 81 1.65 2.10 -24.35
C GLY A 81 1.25 3.09 -25.44
N ASP A 82 0.25 2.71 -26.21
CA ASP A 82 -0.45 3.57 -27.16
C ASP A 82 -1.14 4.74 -26.44
N ASP A 83 -1.14 5.92 -27.05
CA ASP A 83 -1.65 7.17 -26.49
C ASP A 83 -2.91 7.72 -27.19
N GLU A 84 -3.59 6.90 -28.01
CA GLU A 84 -4.80 7.31 -28.75
C GLU A 84 -6.03 7.54 -27.84
N GLY A 85 -5.99 7.04 -26.60
CA GLY A 85 -7.04 7.20 -25.59
C GLY A 85 -6.65 8.17 -24.46
N PRO A 86 -7.55 8.43 -23.48
CA PRO A 86 -7.29 9.32 -22.34
C PRO A 86 -6.09 8.90 -21.47
N PHE A 87 -5.74 7.62 -21.52
CA PHE A 87 -4.63 7.08 -20.76
C PHE A 87 -3.78 6.13 -21.59
N ALA A 88 -2.48 6.17 -21.34
CA ALA A 88 -1.50 5.22 -21.86
C ALA A 88 -0.81 4.48 -20.71
N VAL A 89 -0.49 3.20 -20.92
CA VAL A 89 0.21 2.37 -19.93
C VAL A 89 1.53 1.87 -20.52
N ASP A 90 2.64 2.35 -19.98
CA ASP A 90 3.96 1.80 -20.28
C ASP A 90 4.28 0.65 -19.31
N VAL A 91 4.81 -0.46 -19.82
CA VAL A 91 5.31 -1.59 -19.01
C VAL A 91 6.82 -1.45 -18.85
N LEU A 92 7.26 -1.16 -17.63
CA LEU A 92 8.68 -1.14 -17.27
C LEU A 92 9.09 -2.58 -16.95
N THR A 93 9.55 -3.30 -17.98
CA THR A 93 9.77 -4.74 -17.84
C THR A 93 10.83 -5.04 -16.78
N ALA A 94 10.47 -5.86 -15.81
CA ALA A 94 11.39 -6.32 -14.78
C ALA A 94 12.23 -7.50 -15.29
N PRO A 95 13.45 -7.74 -14.77
CA PRO A 95 14.32 -8.85 -15.20
C PRO A 95 13.81 -10.20 -14.66
N ALA A 96 12.74 -10.71 -15.27
CA ALA A 96 12.10 -11.98 -14.89
C ALA A 96 13.07 -13.18 -15.02
N SER A 97 13.98 -13.12 -15.99
CA SER A 97 15.15 -14.00 -16.05
C SER A 97 16.36 -13.25 -15.50
N ASN A 98 16.89 -13.73 -14.38
CA ASN A 98 18.07 -13.16 -13.74
C ASN A 98 19.01 -14.27 -13.22
N PRO A 99 20.32 -13.99 -13.04
CA PRO A 99 21.32 -14.99 -12.64
C PRO A 99 21.04 -15.66 -11.28
N TRP A 100 20.22 -15.04 -10.44
CA TRP A 100 19.95 -15.48 -9.07
C TRP A 100 18.65 -16.26 -8.92
N LEU A 101 17.92 -16.48 -10.01
CA LEU A 101 16.60 -17.12 -10.02
C LEU A 101 15.61 -16.42 -9.06
N ALA A 102 15.83 -15.13 -8.80
CA ALA A 102 15.00 -14.34 -7.89
C ALA A 102 13.65 -14.06 -8.54
N ARG A 103 12.56 -14.24 -7.80
CA ARG A 103 11.23 -13.82 -8.24
C ARG A 103 11.09 -12.32 -8.06
N VAL A 104 10.61 -11.65 -9.11
CA VAL A 104 10.51 -10.18 -9.14
C VAL A 104 9.07 -9.75 -8.89
N ARG A 105 8.56 -10.07 -7.70
CA ARG A 105 7.21 -9.72 -7.23
C ARG A 105 7.25 -8.39 -6.48
N LEU A 106 7.08 -7.29 -7.19
CA LEU A 106 7.36 -5.94 -6.71
C LEU A 106 6.26 -5.42 -5.77
N THR A 107 6.64 -4.76 -4.68
CA THR A 107 5.72 -4.43 -3.58
C THR A 107 5.85 -3.02 -3.01
N GLY A 108 6.89 -2.27 -3.36
CA GLY A 108 7.09 -0.89 -2.92
C GLY A 108 8.29 -0.26 -3.60
N PHE A 109 8.23 1.03 -3.88
CA PHE A 109 9.31 1.79 -4.52
C PHE A 109 9.21 3.27 -4.16
N ASP A 110 10.31 3.98 -4.41
CA ASP A 110 10.38 5.43 -4.36
C ASP A 110 11.47 5.94 -5.32
N PHE A 111 11.42 7.21 -5.68
CA PHE A 111 12.37 7.83 -6.60
C PHE A 111 13.52 8.50 -5.87
N TYR A 112 14.70 8.48 -6.47
CA TYR A 112 15.77 9.37 -6.07
C TYR A 112 15.53 10.77 -6.67
N ASP A 113 16.03 11.80 -5.99
CA ASP A 113 15.86 13.20 -6.41
C ASP A 113 16.67 13.57 -7.67
N ASP A 114 17.51 12.67 -8.18
CA ASP A 114 18.30 12.88 -9.40
C ASP A 114 17.47 12.81 -10.69
N GLY A 115 16.21 12.39 -10.59
CA GLY A 115 15.31 12.27 -11.74
C GLY A 115 15.67 11.13 -12.68
N ASP A 116 16.58 10.21 -12.36
CA ASP A 116 16.91 9.07 -13.22
C ASP A 116 16.70 7.71 -12.55
N ARG A 117 16.78 7.67 -11.21
CA ARG A 117 16.78 6.41 -10.46
C ARG A 117 15.54 6.22 -9.59
N MET A 118 15.22 4.95 -9.34
CA MET A 118 14.34 4.52 -8.25
C MET A 118 14.97 3.37 -7.48
N ALA A 119 14.55 3.17 -6.24
CA ALA A 119 14.73 1.91 -5.52
C ALA A 119 13.39 1.18 -5.44
N ILE A 120 13.39 -0.14 -5.64
CA ILE A 120 12.19 -0.96 -5.63
C ILE A 120 12.42 -2.29 -4.92
N CYS A 121 11.54 -2.63 -3.98
CA CYS A 121 11.59 -3.88 -3.23
C CYS A 121 10.63 -4.94 -3.78
N SER A 122 10.98 -6.20 -3.58
CA SER A 122 10.14 -7.36 -3.85
C SER A 122 9.66 -8.02 -2.57
N TRP A 123 8.50 -8.68 -2.65
CA TRP A 123 7.98 -9.54 -1.59
C TRP A 123 8.98 -10.59 -1.11
N ASP A 124 9.78 -11.10 -2.03
CA ASP A 124 10.74 -12.19 -1.82
C ASP A 124 12.00 -11.74 -1.07
N GLY A 125 12.12 -10.46 -0.73
CA GLY A 125 13.17 -9.93 0.14
C GLY A 125 14.30 -9.21 -0.58
N ASP A 126 14.14 -8.94 -1.87
CA ASP A 126 15.15 -8.26 -2.68
C ASP A 126 14.84 -6.78 -2.86
N VAL A 127 15.89 -6.02 -3.13
CA VAL A 127 15.81 -4.60 -3.48
C VAL A 127 16.67 -4.36 -4.70
N TRP A 128 16.12 -3.61 -5.63
CA TRP A 128 16.76 -3.27 -6.89
C TRP A 128 16.85 -1.76 -7.01
N GLN A 129 18.00 -1.27 -7.46
CA GLN A 129 18.10 0.07 -8.04
C GLN A 129 17.80 -0.04 -9.53
N VAL A 130 16.90 0.82 -10.02
CA VAL A 130 16.58 0.94 -11.44
C VAL A 130 17.01 2.31 -11.90
N SER A 131 17.75 2.36 -13.01
CA SER A 131 18.30 3.59 -13.61
C SER A 131 17.91 3.69 -15.08
N GLY A 132 18.02 4.90 -15.64
CA GLY A 132 17.60 5.22 -17.00
C GLY A 132 16.16 5.72 -17.12
N LEU A 133 15.51 6.09 -16.01
CA LEU A 133 14.13 6.60 -16.03
C LEU A 133 14.03 7.95 -16.74
N SER A 134 15.08 8.77 -16.74
CA SER A 134 15.09 10.07 -17.44
C SER A 134 14.84 9.93 -18.95
N GLN A 135 15.14 8.78 -19.53
CA GLN A 135 14.83 8.48 -20.94
C GLN A 135 13.33 8.39 -21.21
N LEU A 136 12.49 8.19 -20.18
CA LEU A 136 11.03 8.19 -20.30
C LEU A 136 10.44 9.59 -20.55
N ASP A 137 11.24 10.62 -20.31
CA ASP A 137 10.87 12.03 -20.48
C ASP A 137 11.09 12.51 -21.93
N ALA A 138 11.88 11.76 -22.71
CA ALA A 138 12.12 12.01 -24.12
C ALA A 138 10.97 11.50 -25.02
N SER A 139 10.91 12.01 -26.26
CA SER A 139 9.86 11.66 -27.24
C SER A 139 9.75 10.15 -27.47
N ASP A 140 8.54 9.66 -27.75
CA ASP A 140 8.21 8.22 -27.89
C ASP A 140 8.88 7.49 -29.07
N SER A 141 9.70 8.18 -29.87
CA SER A 141 10.37 7.62 -31.05
C SER A 141 11.62 6.78 -30.76
N GLN A 142 12.13 6.78 -29.52
CA GLN A 142 13.35 6.05 -29.15
C GLN A 142 13.06 4.89 -28.19
N PRO A 143 13.67 3.71 -28.39
CA PRO A 143 13.63 2.63 -27.40
C PRO A 143 14.16 3.13 -26.06
N VAL A 144 13.46 2.80 -24.98
CA VAL A 144 13.90 3.09 -23.61
C VAL A 144 14.35 1.79 -22.97
N ASP A 145 15.62 1.75 -22.59
CA ASP A 145 16.21 0.63 -21.86
C ASP A 145 16.48 1.04 -20.40
N LEU A 146 16.10 0.19 -19.46
CA LEU A 146 16.32 0.37 -18.02
C LEU A 146 17.41 -0.58 -17.54
N THR A 147 18.27 -0.08 -16.64
CA THR A 147 19.31 -0.88 -16.00
C THR A 147 18.94 -1.17 -14.54
N TRP A 148 18.92 -2.46 -14.20
CA TRP A 148 18.60 -3.00 -12.89
C TRP A 148 19.87 -3.54 -12.22
N GLN A 149 20.12 -3.11 -10.99
CA GLN A 149 21.15 -3.66 -10.11
C GLN A 149 20.48 -4.15 -8.84
N ARG A 150 20.73 -5.40 -8.43
CA ARG A 150 20.28 -5.89 -7.13
C ARG A 150 21.19 -5.26 -6.08
N ILE A 151 20.61 -4.49 -5.17
CA ILE A 151 21.37 -3.74 -4.15
C ILE A 151 21.22 -4.36 -2.76
N ALA A 152 20.18 -5.17 -2.53
CA ALA A 152 19.97 -5.87 -1.27
C ALA A 152 19.18 -7.17 -1.45
N SER A 153 19.31 -8.07 -0.47
CA SER A 153 18.56 -9.34 -0.39
C SER A 153 18.42 -9.85 1.04
N GLY A 154 17.45 -10.73 1.29
CA GLY A 154 17.24 -11.41 2.57
C GLY A 154 16.32 -10.67 3.53
N LEU A 155 15.61 -9.63 3.06
CA LEU A 155 14.63 -8.89 3.85
C LEU A 155 13.34 -9.69 4.04
N PHE A 156 12.66 -9.54 5.18
CA PHE A 156 11.48 -10.34 5.49
C PHE A 156 10.18 -9.68 5.00
N GLN A 157 9.70 -10.12 3.83
CA GLN A 157 8.45 -9.63 3.21
C GLN A 157 8.35 -8.09 3.12
N PRO A 158 9.26 -7.42 2.39
CA PRO A 158 9.17 -5.98 2.12
C PRO A 158 7.84 -5.60 1.46
N LEU A 159 7.16 -4.58 2.00
CA LEU A 159 5.82 -4.17 1.58
C LEU A 159 5.60 -2.65 1.54
N GLY A 160 6.71 -1.92 1.64
CA GLY A 160 6.83 -0.52 1.26
C GLY A 160 8.23 0.00 1.43
N LEU A 161 8.49 1.09 0.73
CA LEU A 161 9.80 1.70 0.57
C LEU A 161 9.61 3.21 0.49
N ARG A 162 10.50 3.97 1.15
CA ARG A 162 10.64 5.42 0.95
C ARG A 162 12.12 5.77 0.83
N ILE A 163 12.43 6.78 0.02
CA ILE A 163 13.73 7.41 0.01
C ILE A 163 13.61 8.72 0.81
N VAL A 164 14.45 8.86 1.83
CA VAL A 164 14.49 10.05 2.70
C VAL A 164 15.93 10.51 2.80
N ASP A 165 16.20 11.75 2.41
CA ASP A 165 17.55 12.32 2.36
C ASP A 165 18.54 11.43 1.58
N GLY A 166 18.09 10.84 0.48
CA GLY A 166 18.86 9.92 -0.37
C GLY A 166 19.05 8.50 0.19
N GLN A 167 18.56 8.22 1.41
CA GLN A 167 18.66 6.89 2.03
C GLN A 167 17.41 6.05 1.79
N VAL A 168 17.59 4.76 1.55
CA VAL A 168 16.49 3.82 1.30
C VAL A 168 15.99 3.21 2.62
N TYR A 169 14.74 3.53 2.98
CA TYR A 169 14.01 2.96 4.11
C TYR A 169 13.01 1.91 3.61
N ILE A 170 13.00 0.74 4.24
CA ILE A 170 12.17 -0.40 3.81
C ILE A 170 11.36 -0.93 4.98
N SER A 171 10.04 -0.91 4.85
CA SER A 171 9.13 -1.57 5.77
C SER A 171 9.08 -3.07 5.47
N CYS A 172 9.68 -3.85 6.36
CA CYS A 172 9.61 -5.30 6.38
C CYS A 172 8.57 -5.75 7.41
N ARG A 173 8.20 -7.02 7.36
CA ARG A 173 7.26 -7.61 8.32
C ARG A 173 7.75 -7.52 9.75
N ASP A 174 9.04 -7.45 10.00
CA ASP A 174 9.70 -7.46 11.31
C ASP A 174 10.33 -6.13 11.74
N GLN A 175 10.67 -5.26 10.80
CA GLN A 175 11.37 -4.00 11.09
C GLN A 175 11.30 -3.00 9.94
N ILE A 176 11.62 -1.75 10.22
CA ILE A 176 12.06 -0.78 9.21
C ILE A 176 13.59 -0.89 9.10
N THR A 177 14.08 -1.11 7.88
CA THR A 177 15.52 -1.26 7.59
C THR A 177 16.01 -0.07 6.77
N ILE A 178 17.16 0.51 7.14
CA ILE A 178 17.91 1.42 6.26
C ILE A 178 19.03 0.64 5.59
N LEU A 179 19.18 0.83 4.29
CA LEU A 179 20.26 0.26 3.50
C LEU A 179 21.41 1.26 3.39
N HIS A 180 22.61 0.85 3.82
CA HIS A 180 23.84 1.65 3.70
C HIS A 180 24.81 0.98 2.74
N ASP A 181 25.20 1.70 1.70
CA ASP A 181 26.39 1.47 0.90
C ASP A 181 27.54 2.23 1.59
N LEU A 182 28.53 1.51 2.11
CA LEU A 182 29.60 2.10 2.93
C LEU A 182 30.84 2.45 2.11
N ASN A 183 30.90 2.02 0.84
CA ASN A 183 32.07 2.16 -0.02
C ASN A 183 31.76 2.72 -1.42
N ASP A 184 30.52 3.15 -1.66
CA ASP A 184 29.99 3.73 -2.89
C ASP A 184 30.09 2.79 -4.13
N ASP A 185 30.02 1.47 -3.92
CA ASP A 185 30.06 0.48 -5.01
C ASP A 185 28.69 0.15 -5.61
N GLY A 186 27.62 0.69 -5.03
CA GLY A 186 26.23 0.53 -5.44
C GLY A 186 25.51 -0.67 -4.82
N GLU A 187 26.11 -1.37 -3.85
CA GLU A 187 25.48 -2.44 -3.08
C GLU A 187 25.35 -2.09 -1.58
N THR A 188 24.38 -2.70 -0.91
CA THR A 188 24.21 -2.54 0.54
C THR A 188 25.21 -3.39 1.31
N ASP A 189 26.08 -2.73 2.06
CA ASP A 189 27.02 -3.34 3.01
C ASP A 189 26.42 -3.53 4.40
N PHE A 190 25.59 -2.58 4.85
CA PHE A 190 25.03 -2.58 6.19
C PHE A 190 23.52 -2.37 6.19
N TYR A 191 22.84 -3.34 6.81
CA TYR A 191 21.40 -3.36 7.00
C TYR A 191 21.10 -2.84 8.41
N GLN A 192 20.87 -1.55 8.53
CA GLN A 192 20.56 -0.95 9.81
C GLN A 192 19.10 -1.24 10.17
N CYS A 193 18.86 -1.90 11.31
CA CYS A 193 17.55 -1.91 11.93
C CYS A 193 17.24 -0.51 12.47
N PHE A 194 16.38 0.25 11.77
CA PHE A 194 15.96 1.58 12.18
C PHE A 194 14.91 1.54 13.28
N ASN A 195 13.89 0.68 13.14
CA ASN A 195 12.89 0.40 14.17
C ASN A 195 12.42 -1.06 14.07
N ARG A 196 12.24 -1.73 15.21
CA ARG A 196 11.74 -3.11 15.30
C ARG A 196 10.78 -3.30 16.48
N ASP A 197 10.06 -2.25 16.84
CA ASP A 197 9.20 -2.25 18.02
C ASP A 197 7.97 -3.12 17.82
N HIS A 198 7.45 -3.18 16.58
CA HIS A 198 6.31 -4.03 16.30
C HIS A 198 6.67 -5.50 16.36
N GLN A 199 5.80 -6.29 16.97
CA GLN A 199 6.03 -7.72 17.17
C GLN A 199 5.51 -8.54 15.99
N VAL A 200 6.19 -9.64 15.70
CA VAL A 200 5.84 -10.63 14.68
C VAL A 200 5.57 -11.97 15.33
N THR A 201 4.61 -12.70 14.78
CA THR A 201 4.23 -14.06 15.17
C THR A 201 4.46 -15.03 14.02
N ASP A 202 4.21 -16.32 14.26
CA ASP A 202 4.24 -17.36 13.22
C ASP A 202 2.99 -17.34 12.31
N HIS A 203 2.01 -16.49 12.60
CA HIS A 203 0.75 -16.44 11.85
C HIS A 203 0.97 -15.95 10.42
N PHE A 204 0.50 -16.66 9.41
CA PHE A 204 0.83 -16.34 8.01
C PHE A 204 0.30 -14.98 7.51
N HIS A 205 -0.69 -14.39 8.17
CA HIS A 205 -1.45 -13.23 7.68
C HIS A 205 -1.50 -12.13 8.73
N GLU A 206 -0.42 -11.34 8.80
CA GLU A 206 -0.25 -10.17 9.69
C GLU A 206 0.75 -9.15 9.09
N PHE A 207 0.55 -8.84 7.82
CA PHE A 207 1.46 -8.02 7.02
C PHE A 207 1.64 -6.59 7.55
N ALA A 208 2.85 -6.04 7.40
CA ALA A 208 3.15 -4.63 7.59
C ALA A 208 3.14 -3.94 6.22
N MET A 209 2.15 -3.10 5.97
CA MET A 209 1.81 -2.57 4.64
C MET A 209 2.02 -1.05 4.56
N GLY A 210 2.70 -0.65 3.49
CA GLY A 210 3.04 0.74 3.19
C GLY A 210 4.51 1.02 3.44
N LEU A 211 4.93 2.23 3.08
CA LEU A 211 5.65 3.11 3.99
C LEU A 211 5.38 4.55 3.53
N GLN A 212 4.91 5.39 4.44
CA GLN A 212 4.74 6.82 4.21
C GLN A 212 5.64 7.60 5.18
N THR A 213 5.96 8.84 4.82
CA THR A 213 6.69 9.77 5.68
C THR A 213 6.04 11.14 5.63
N ASP A 214 6.12 11.90 6.72
CA ASP A 214 5.67 13.29 6.80
C ASP A 214 6.84 14.27 6.68
N ALA A 215 6.52 15.58 6.67
CA ALA A 215 7.53 16.63 6.63
C ALA A 215 8.36 16.75 7.92
N GLU A 216 7.89 16.19 9.04
CA GLU A 216 8.66 16.14 10.29
C GLU A 216 9.72 15.01 10.25
N GLY A 217 9.51 14.02 9.38
CA GLY A 217 10.34 12.85 9.17
C GLY A 217 9.86 11.60 9.90
N ASN A 218 8.63 11.57 10.40
CA ASN A 218 8.04 10.37 11.01
C ASN A 218 7.60 9.39 9.92
N PHE A 219 7.59 8.09 10.25
CA PHE A 219 7.20 7.03 9.32
C PHE A 219 5.86 6.40 9.68
N TYR A 220 5.08 6.00 8.67
CA TYR A 220 3.73 5.46 8.85
C TYR A 220 3.49 4.21 8.02
N TYR A 221 2.88 3.20 8.64
CA TYR A 221 2.49 1.95 7.98
C TYR A 221 1.36 1.27 8.78
N ALA A 222 0.62 0.38 8.14
CA ALA A 222 -0.44 -0.38 8.79
C ALA A 222 -0.01 -1.84 9.01
N LYS A 223 -0.26 -2.38 10.21
CA LYS A 223 -0.06 -3.80 10.50
C LYS A 223 -1.41 -4.52 10.58
N SER A 224 -1.59 -5.51 9.73
CA SER A 224 -2.83 -6.29 9.66
C SER A 224 -3.07 -7.12 10.93
N ALA A 225 -4.33 -7.40 11.22
CA ALA A 225 -4.71 -8.38 12.24
C ALA A 225 -4.49 -9.81 11.71
N ARG A 226 -4.59 -10.78 12.62
CA ARG A 226 -4.51 -12.20 12.27
C ARG A 226 -5.77 -12.61 11.51
N HIS A 227 -5.59 -13.37 10.44
CA HIS A 227 -6.73 -13.99 9.77
C HIS A 227 -7.51 -14.90 10.73
N ALA A 228 -8.78 -14.56 10.97
CA ALA A 228 -9.78 -15.35 11.70
C ALA A 228 -9.48 -15.63 13.19
N LEU A 229 -8.48 -14.97 13.77
CA LEU A 229 -8.05 -15.19 15.15
C LEU A 229 -7.85 -13.85 15.86
N THR A 230 -8.05 -13.83 17.17
CA THR A 230 -7.81 -12.66 18.00
C THR A 230 -6.32 -12.31 18.09
N ALA A 231 -6.04 -11.04 18.29
CA ALA A 231 -4.70 -10.51 18.52
C ALA A 231 -3.99 -11.21 19.69
N VAL A 232 -2.68 -11.39 19.54
CA VAL A 232 -1.79 -11.90 20.61
C VAL A 232 -0.59 -10.98 20.84
N VAL A 233 -0.42 -9.94 20.01
CA VAL A 233 0.56 -8.87 20.20
C VAL A 233 -0.09 -7.50 19.97
N PRO A 234 0.47 -6.40 20.52
CA PRO A 234 -0.17 -5.08 20.49
C PRO A 234 -0.43 -4.48 19.10
N HIS A 235 0.29 -4.94 18.08
CA HIS A 235 0.30 -4.31 16.76
C HIS A 235 -0.60 -5.03 15.74
N HIS A 236 -1.46 -5.95 16.17
CA HIS A 236 -2.40 -6.62 15.26
C HIS A 236 -3.58 -5.71 14.93
N GLY A 237 -3.72 -5.32 13.67
CA GLY A 237 -4.87 -4.54 13.20
C GLY A 237 -4.79 -3.06 13.53
N THR A 238 -3.60 -2.47 13.35
CA THR A 238 -3.28 -1.11 13.80
C THR A 238 -2.62 -0.28 12.70
N LEU A 239 -2.87 1.03 12.71
CA LEU A 239 -2.06 2.03 12.01
C LEU A 239 -0.96 2.52 12.97
N LEU A 240 0.28 2.58 12.50
CA LEU A 240 1.45 2.87 13.33
C LEU A 240 2.16 4.14 12.85
N ARG A 241 2.72 4.88 13.82
CA ARG A 241 3.68 5.98 13.60
C ARG A 241 5.01 5.64 14.27
N VAL A 242 6.10 5.75 13.55
CA VAL A 242 7.47 5.64 14.07
C VAL A 242 8.09 7.02 14.09
N SER A 243 8.70 7.40 15.21
CA SER A 243 9.38 8.68 15.33
C SER A 243 10.50 8.82 14.30
N LYS A 244 10.81 10.06 13.91
CA LYS A 244 11.93 10.40 13.00
C LYS A 244 13.26 9.74 13.35
N ASP A 245 13.55 9.54 14.63
CA ASP A 245 14.79 8.93 15.10
C ASP A 245 14.71 7.40 15.25
N GLY A 246 13.58 6.79 14.90
CA GLY A 246 13.35 5.35 14.93
C GLY A 246 13.17 4.77 16.34
N LYS A 247 13.20 5.59 17.40
CA LYS A 247 13.25 5.11 18.78
C LYS A 247 11.90 4.69 19.37
N THR A 248 10.79 5.17 18.81
CA THR A 248 9.47 4.89 19.38
C THR A 248 8.43 4.65 18.29
N THR A 249 7.60 3.63 18.51
CA THR A 249 6.40 3.36 17.73
C THR A 249 5.13 3.64 18.54
N GLU A 250 4.19 4.36 17.94
CA GLU A 250 2.87 4.67 18.49
C GLU A 250 1.76 4.01 17.65
N ILE A 251 0.72 3.50 18.32
CA ILE A 251 -0.51 3.04 17.67
C ILE A 251 -1.43 4.23 17.51
N LEU A 252 -1.62 4.69 16.26
CA LEU A 252 -2.49 5.81 15.94
C LEU A 252 -3.95 5.41 15.87
N ALA A 253 -4.26 4.26 15.28
CA ALA A 253 -5.64 3.79 15.10
C ALA A 253 -5.71 2.27 15.14
N LYS A 254 -6.89 1.72 15.41
CA LYS A 254 -7.10 0.28 15.68
C LYS A 254 -8.34 -0.28 14.99
N GLY A 255 -8.47 -1.60 14.93
CA GLY A 255 -9.65 -2.26 14.38
C GLY A 255 -9.59 -2.48 12.87
N PHE A 256 -8.39 -2.64 12.29
CA PHE A 256 -8.22 -3.06 10.91
C PHE A 256 -8.05 -4.58 10.81
N ARG A 257 -8.60 -5.21 9.77
CA ARG A 257 -8.46 -6.66 9.53
C ARG A 257 -7.18 -6.99 8.77
N ALA A 258 -7.07 -6.41 7.58
CA ALA A 258 -6.18 -6.75 6.50
C ALA A 258 -5.93 -5.46 5.71
N ALA A 259 -5.22 -4.51 6.32
CA ALA A 259 -4.95 -3.25 5.66
C ALA A 259 -4.04 -3.45 4.44
N ASN A 260 -4.29 -2.76 3.32
CA ASN A 260 -3.46 -2.88 2.10
C ASN A 260 -3.01 -1.52 1.52
N GLY A 261 -2.67 -0.58 2.39
CA GLY A 261 -2.11 0.69 2.00
C GLY A 261 -2.40 1.77 3.02
N VAL A 262 -1.57 2.80 3.02
CA VAL A 262 -1.70 3.98 3.87
C VAL A 262 -1.48 5.18 2.98
N CYS A 263 -2.47 6.06 2.91
CA CYS A 263 -2.32 7.42 2.40
C CYS A 263 -2.24 8.36 3.60
N LEU A 264 -1.26 9.25 3.62
CA LEU A 264 -1.18 10.33 4.61
C LEU A 264 -1.72 11.60 3.96
N ASN A 265 -2.69 12.25 4.61
CA ASN A 265 -3.25 13.51 4.14
C ASN A 265 -2.51 14.71 4.75
N PRO A 266 -2.52 15.89 4.09
CA PRO A 266 -1.88 17.10 4.61
C PRO A 266 -2.41 17.59 5.97
N ASP A 267 -3.65 17.24 6.31
CA ASP A 267 -4.28 17.59 7.60
C ASP A 267 -3.90 16.64 8.75
N GLY A 268 -3.04 15.64 8.49
CA GLY A 268 -2.62 14.63 9.46
C GLY A 268 -3.60 13.46 9.63
N SER A 269 -4.71 13.46 8.89
CA SER A 269 -5.57 12.28 8.75
C SER A 269 -4.97 11.28 7.76
N PHE A 270 -5.56 10.09 7.68
CA PHE A 270 -5.07 9.02 6.82
C PHE A 270 -6.20 8.42 5.98
N ILE A 271 -5.83 7.70 4.93
CA ILE A 271 -6.73 6.80 4.22
C ILE A 271 -6.16 5.40 4.26
N VAL A 272 -6.97 4.45 4.74
CA VAL A 272 -6.57 3.04 4.89
C VAL A 272 -7.65 2.15 4.29
N THR A 273 -7.27 1.34 3.31
CA THR A 273 -8.13 0.27 2.78
C THR A 273 -8.06 -0.94 3.68
N ASP A 274 -9.18 -1.64 3.82
CA ASP A 274 -9.28 -2.85 4.61
C ASP A 274 -10.12 -3.92 3.88
N GLN A 275 -9.66 -5.16 3.89
CA GLN A 275 -10.27 -6.24 3.08
C GLN A 275 -11.46 -6.91 3.78
N GLU A 276 -12.34 -7.50 2.97
CA GLU A 276 -13.44 -8.37 3.38
C GLU A 276 -12.95 -9.52 4.29
N GLY A 277 -13.79 -9.87 5.26
CA GLY A 277 -13.70 -11.11 6.02
C GLY A 277 -14.33 -11.00 7.40
N HIS A 278 -13.67 -11.54 8.42
CA HIS A 278 -14.23 -11.58 9.78
C HIS A 278 -14.33 -10.16 10.33
N TRP A 279 -15.52 -9.74 10.76
CA TRP A 279 -15.85 -8.38 11.20
C TRP A 279 -15.74 -7.27 10.14
N ASN A 280 -15.49 -7.64 8.88
CA ASN A 280 -15.43 -6.72 7.74
C ASN A 280 -16.36 -7.26 6.63
N PRO A 281 -17.61 -6.78 6.55
CA PRO A 281 -18.64 -7.32 5.65
C PRO A 281 -18.24 -7.34 4.18
N LYS A 282 -17.53 -6.29 3.76
CA LYS A 282 -16.97 -6.08 2.43
C LYS A 282 -15.64 -5.33 2.57
N ASN A 283 -14.96 -5.12 1.45
CA ASN A 283 -13.81 -4.23 1.41
C ASN A 283 -14.28 -2.82 1.78
N ARG A 284 -13.41 -2.00 2.37
CA ARG A 284 -13.75 -0.64 2.78
C ARG A 284 -12.58 0.33 2.59
N ILE A 285 -12.89 1.57 2.21
CA ILE A 285 -11.98 2.72 2.30
C ILE A 285 -12.32 3.48 3.57
N ASN A 286 -11.34 3.66 4.45
CA ASN A 286 -11.51 4.41 5.68
C ASN A 286 -10.85 5.77 5.58
N TRP A 287 -11.56 6.84 5.93
CA TRP A 287 -10.91 8.08 6.35
C TRP A 287 -10.58 7.96 7.84
N VAL A 288 -9.29 7.95 8.16
CA VAL A 288 -8.76 7.54 9.45
C VAL A 288 -8.28 8.74 10.24
N GLN A 289 -8.78 8.85 11.47
CA GLN A 289 -8.35 9.82 12.47
C GLN A 289 -7.62 9.08 13.61
N PRO A 290 -6.55 9.67 14.19
CA PRO A 290 -5.93 9.11 15.38
C PRO A 290 -6.94 8.88 16.52
N GLY A 291 -6.84 7.74 17.19
CA GLY A 291 -7.74 7.27 18.24
C GLY A 291 -8.90 6.41 17.75
N GLY A 292 -9.23 6.43 16.45
CA GLY A 292 -10.41 5.76 15.89
C GLY A 292 -10.36 4.23 15.93
N PHE A 293 -11.55 3.62 15.96
CA PHE A 293 -11.75 2.17 15.83
C PHE A 293 -12.52 1.83 14.56
N TYR A 294 -11.95 1.00 13.68
CA TYR A 294 -12.46 0.75 12.33
C TYR A 294 -13.18 -0.60 12.15
N GLY A 295 -13.63 -1.19 13.26
CA GLY A 295 -14.68 -2.21 13.27
C GLY A 295 -14.23 -3.68 13.35
N ASN A 296 -12.95 -3.99 13.17
CA ASN A 296 -12.47 -5.37 13.33
C ASN A 296 -12.31 -5.74 14.81
N MET A 297 -13.17 -6.63 15.33
CA MET A 297 -13.14 -7.05 16.75
C MET A 297 -12.04 -8.06 17.10
N PHE A 298 -11.25 -8.53 16.13
CA PHE A 298 -10.15 -9.48 16.35
C PHE A 298 -8.77 -8.79 16.37
N GLY A 299 -8.72 -7.47 16.13
CA GLY A 299 -7.50 -6.67 16.30
C GLY A 299 -7.13 -6.48 17.78
N TYR A 300 -6.00 -5.81 18.02
CA TYR A 300 -5.57 -5.43 19.36
C TYR A 300 -6.26 -4.12 19.75
N HIS A 301 -7.23 -4.24 20.66
CA HIS A 301 -7.95 -3.12 21.25
C HIS A 301 -8.72 -3.61 22.49
N ASP A 302 -9.32 -2.64 23.18
CA ASP A 302 -10.16 -2.80 24.36
C ASP A 302 -11.67 -2.66 24.07
N VAL A 303 -12.04 -2.31 22.83
CA VAL A 303 -13.45 -2.19 22.40
C VAL A 303 -14.18 -3.53 22.50
N THR A 304 -15.26 -3.58 23.30
CA THR A 304 -16.12 -4.76 23.45
C THR A 304 -17.49 -4.61 22.78
N ASP A 305 -17.91 -3.38 22.48
CA ASP A 305 -19.15 -3.15 21.77
C ASP A 305 -19.00 -3.54 20.30
N ALA A 306 -19.81 -4.52 19.88
CA ALA A 306 -19.84 -5.04 18.53
C ALA A 306 -20.99 -4.44 17.69
N SER A 307 -21.65 -3.38 18.17
CA SER A 307 -22.63 -2.59 17.42
C SER A 307 -21.97 -1.82 16.27
N ASP A 308 -22.69 -1.54 15.19
CA ASP A 308 -22.13 -0.78 14.06
C ASP A 308 -21.83 0.68 14.43
N ASP A 309 -22.49 1.23 15.44
CA ASP A 309 -22.23 2.59 15.95
C ASP A 309 -20.89 2.68 16.71
N ALA A 310 -20.34 1.55 17.16
CA ALA A 310 -19.05 1.53 17.85
C ALA A 310 -17.85 1.72 16.92
N MET A 311 -18.02 1.57 15.60
CA MET A 311 -16.94 1.77 14.63
C MET A 311 -17.10 3.10 13.89
N GLU A 312 -15.96 3.69 13.52
CA GLU A 312 -15.92 4.75 12.53
C GLU A 312 -16.44 4.21 11.19
N GLN A 313 -17.38 4.93 10.57
CA GLN A 313 -17.98 4.50 9.31
C GLN A 313 -17.03 4.78 8.14
N PRO A 314 -16.90 3.86 7.16
CA PRO A 314 -15.98 4.04 6.05
C PRO A 314 -16.47 5.11 5.08
N LEU A 315 -15.56 5.70 4.31
CA LEU A 315 -15.92 6.53 3.17
C LEU A 315 -16.79 5.73 2.18
N CYS A 316 -16.40 4.49 1.90
CA CYS A 316 -17.13 3.61 1.00
C CYS A 316 -16.94 2.13 1.35
N TRP A 317 -18.02 1.35 1.27
CA TRP A 317 -18.03 -0.10 1.21
C TRP A 317 -17.95 -0.59 -0.23
N ILE A 318 -16.98 -1.46 -0.50
CA ILE A 318 -16.66 -1.92 -1.86
C ILE A 318 -16.96 -3.39 -1.98
N THR A 319 -17.87 -3.73 -2.89
CA THR A 319 -18.22 -5.12 -3.13
C THR A 319 -17.08 -5.84 -3.85
N ASN A 320 -16.84 -7.10 -3.48
CA ASN A 320 -15.81 -7.92 -4.11
C ASN A 320 -16.06 -8.20 -5.61
N ALA A 321 -17.29 -8.01 -6.09
CA ALA A 321 -17.63 -8.04 -7.51
C ALA A 321 -17.10 -6.79 -8.26
N PHE A 322 -17.00 -5.65 -7.58
CA PHE A 322 -16.55 -4.37 -8.16
C PHE A 322 -15.04 -4.10 -8.00
N ASP A 323 -14.50 -4.40 -6.82
CA ASP A 323 -13.07 -4.53 -6.58
C ASP A 323 -12.83 -5.60 -5.52
N ARG A 324 -12.16 -6.68 -5.92
CA ARG A 324 -11.90 -7.83 -5.04
C ARG A 324 -10.93 -7.49 -3.93
N SER A 325 -10.00 -6.56 -4.17
CA SER A 325 -9.03 -6.16 -3.16
C SER A 325 -8.46 -4.77 -3.48
N PRO A 326 -9.08 -3.70 -2.93
CA PRO A 326 -8.53 -2.35 -3.03
C PRO A 326 -7.21 -2.27 -2.26
N ALA A 327 -6.31 -1.40 -2.69
CA ALA A 327 -4.96 -1.29 -2.17
C ALA A 327 -4.65 0.15 -1.72
N GLU A 328 -3.46 0.65 -1.97
CA GLU A 328 -3.07 2.00 -1.56
C GLU A 328 -3.88 3.07 -2.32
N LEU A 329 -4.30 4.09 -1.59
CA LEU A 329 -4.82 5.32 -2.18
C LEU A 329 -3.76 6.38 -2.21
N LEU A 330 -3.87 7.27 -3.19
CA LEU A 330 -2.97 8.38 -3.39
C LEU A 330 -3.70 9.52 -4.08
N TRP A 331 -3.31 10.74 -3.74
CA TRP A 331 -3.74 11.94 -4.42
C TRP A 331 -3.02 12.06 -5.76
N VAL A 332 -3.74 12.56 -6.77
CA VAL A 332 -3.11 13.07 -7.99
C VAL A 332 -2.47 14.40 -7.62
N GLU A 333 -1.14 14.45 -7.62
CA GLU A 333 -0.34 15.63 -7.31
C GLU A 333 0.38 16.11 -8.58
N SER A 334 -0.38 16.39 -9.64
CA SER A 334 0.17 16.67 -10.96
C SER A 334 -0.83 17.38 -11.86
N ASP A 335 -0.54 18.63 -12.18
CA ASP A 335 -1.30 19.44 -13.15
C ASP A 335 -1.34 18.81 -14.55
N LYS A 336 -0.35 17.96 -14.88
CA LYS A 336 -0.31 17.18 -16.11
C LYS A 336 -1.42 16.14 -16.24
N TRP A 337 -2.15 15.84 -15.16
CA TRP A 337 -3.33 14.96 -15.18
C TRP A 337 -4.63 15.73 -15.45
N GLY A 338 -4.53 17.03 -15.77
CA GLY A 338 -5.63 17.85 -16.24
C GLY A 338 -6.81 17.85 -15.26
N PRO A 339 -8.01 17.43 -15.68
CA PRO A 339 -9.18 17.49 -14.81
C PRO A 339 -9.15 16.48 -13.65
N LEU A 340 -8.15 15.61 -13.59
CA LEU A 340 -7.95 14.68 -12.47
C LEU A 340 -6.93 15.18 -11.45
N ASP A 341 -6.32 16.35 -11.65
CA ASP A 341 -5.45 16.95 -10.63
C ASP A 341 -6.21 17.15 -9.30
N GLY A 342 -5.55 16.84 -8.19
CA GLY A 342 -6.14 16.86 -6.86
C GLY A 342 -7.20 15.78 -6.58
N GLN A 343 -7.48 14.87 -7.52
CA GLN A 343 -8.41 13.76 -7.29
C GLN A 343 -7.76 12.63 -6.50
N LEU A 344 -8.59 11.88 -5.77
CA LEU A 344 -8.13 10.71 -5.04
C LEU A 344 -8.23 9.46 -5.95
N LEU A 345 -7.14 8.70 -6.03
CA LEU A 345 -7.09 7.42 -6.74
C LEU A 345 -7.02 6.24 -5.77
N ASN A 346 -7.64 5.13 -6.15
CA ASN A 346 -7.49 3.83 -5.50
C ASN A 346 -6.88 2.81 -6.47
N LEU A 347 -5.78 2.19 -6.06
CA LEU A 347 -5.18 1.05 -6.76
C LEU A 347 -5.89 -0.25 -6.39
N SER A 348 -5.90 -1.22 -7.30
CA SER A 348 -6.54 -2.52 -7.06
C SER A 348 -5.57 -3.67 -7.24
N TYR A 349 -5.26 -4.32 -6.11
CA TYR A 349 -4.57 -5.60 -6.09
C TYR A 349 -5.48 -6.69 -6.66
N GLY A 350 -6.78 -6.62 -6.38
CA GLY A 350 -7.74 -7.66 -6.75
C GLY A 350 -7.91 -7.81 -8.25
N TYR A 351 -7.97 -6.70 -8.97
CA TYR A 351 -8.34 -6.65 -10.39
C TYR A 351 -7.27 -6.07 -11.30
N GLY A 352 -6.17 -5.51 -10.76
CA GLY A 352 -5.19 -4.80 -11.57
C GLY A 352 -5.85 -3.61 -12.25
N LYS A 353 -6.40 -2.68 -11.48
CA LYS A 353 -7.06 -1.47 -12.00
C LYS A 353 -6.71 -0.24 -11.16
N VAL A 354 -7.07 0.93 -11.69
CA VAL A 354 -7.09 2.21 -10.95
C VAL A 354 -8.52 2.75 -10.98
N TYR A 355 -8.93 3.39 -9.90
CA TYR A 355 -10.26 3.99 -9.73
C TYR A 355 -10.11 5.43 -9.27
N VAL A 356 -10.97 6.33 -9.74
CA VAL A 356 -11.21 7.62 -9.07
C VAL A 356 -12.13 7.40 -7.87
N VAL A 357 -11.94 8.18 -6.82
CA VAL A 357 -12.69 8.09 -5.56
C VAL A 357 -13.39 9.43 -5.27
N PRO A 358 -14.47 9.77 -6.00
CA PRO A 358 -15.25 10.96 -5.70
C PRO A 358 -15.88 10.83 -4.32
N HIS A 359 -15.79 11.89 -3.52
CA HIS A 359 -16.25 11.90 -2.14
C HIS A 359 -16.67 13.30 -1.69
N GLU A 360 -17.43 13.33 -0.61
CA GLU A 360 -17.90 14.54 0.06
C GLU A 360 -17.74 14.40 1.57
N GLU A 361 -17.96 15.49 2.28
CA GLU A 361 -18.04 15.52 3.74
C GLU A 361 -19.36 16.14 4.17
N MET A 362 -20.07 15.44 5.06
CA MET A 362 -21.29 15.93 5.68
C MET A 362 -21.21 15.72 7.18
N ASP A 363 -21.35 16.79 7.96
CA ASP A 363 -21.31 16.75 9.43
C ASP A 363 -20.10 15.98 10.00
N GLY A 364 -18.94 16.10 9.35
CA GLY A 364 -17.69 15.42 9.73
C GLY A 364 -17.56 13.97 9.23
N GLN A 365 -18.60 13.39 8.64
CA GLN A 365 -18.54 12.05 8.03
C GLN A 365 -18.17 12.17 6.55
N LYS A 366 -17.08 11.51 6.15
CA LYS A 366 -16.74 11.32 4.74
C LYS A 366 -17.59 10.22 4.13
N GLN A 367 -18.13 10.45 2.94
CA GLN A 367 -18.83 9.43 2.16
C GLN A 367 -18.52 9.60 0.68
N GLY A 368 -18.63 8.53 -0.10
CA GLY A 368 -18.28 8.59 -1.50
C GLY A 368 -18.35 7.24 -2.19
N GLY A 369 -17.69 7.15 -3.34
CA GLY A 369 -17.70 5.96 -4.17
C GLY A 369 -16.43 5.75 -4.97
N MET A 370 -16.44 4.74 -5.82
CA MET A 370 -15.36 4.42 -6.73
C MET A 370 -15.88 4.26 -8.15
N CYS A 371 -15.15 4.80 -9.12
CA CYS A 371 -15.36 4.55 -10.55
C CYS A 371 -14.03 4.13 -11.19
N ALA A 372 -14.02 3.04 -11.95
CA ALA A 372 -12.81 2.59 -12.63
C ALA A 372 -12.37 3.59 -13.70
N LEU A 373 -11.07 3.82 -13.83
CA LEU A 373 -10.51 4.48 -15.02
C LEU A 373 -10.82 3.61 -16.25
N PRO A 374 -11.00 4.23 -17.44
CA PRO A 374 -11.25 3.53 -18.69
C PRO A 374 -9.95 2.93 -19.27
N ILE A 375 -9.26 2.12 -18.47
CA ILE A 375 -8.03 1.42 -18.84
C ILE A 375 -8.23 -0.10 -18.82
N PRO A 376 -7.50 -0.86 -19.65
CA PRO A 376 -7.40 -2.30 -19.51
C PRO A 376 -6.90 -2.70 -18.12
N GLN A 377 -7.18 -3.94 -17.72
CA GLN A 377 -6.60 -4.47 -16.49
C GLN A 377 -5.09 -4.68 -16.65
N PHE A 378 -4.32 -4.33 -15.61
CA PHE A 378 -2.92 -4.71 -15.53
C PHE A 378 -2.79 -6.23 -15.41
N PRO A 379 -1.72 -6.85 -15.95
CA PRO A 379 -1.51 -8.30 -15.87
C PRO A 379 -1.35 -8.88 -14.44
N THR A 380 -1.13 -8.03 -13.44
CA THR A 380 -1.04 -8.39 -12.03
C THR A 380 -1.83 -7.42 -11.15
N GLY A 381 -2.01 -7.75 -9.88
CA GLY A 381 -2.58 -6.84 -8.89
C GLY A 381 -1.64 -5.68 -8.61
N THR A 382 -2.15 -4.44 -8.61
CA THR A 382 -1.36 -3.23 -8.33
C THR A 382 -1.62 -2.75 -6.91
N MET A 383 -0.56 -2.50 -6.13
CA MET A 383 -0.73 -2.26 -4.70
C MET A 383 -0.03 -1.02 -4.15
N ARG A 384 1.00 -0.50 -4.84
CA ARG A 384 1.67 0.75 -4.49
C ARG A 384 1.82 1.62 -5.71
N GLY A 385 1.70 2.93 -5.50
CA GLY A 385 1.91 3.90 -6.57
C GLY A 385 2.50 5.21 -6.07
N ARG A 386 3.25 5.88 -6.92
CA ARG A 386 3.86 7.18 -6.65
C ARG A 386 3.88 7.99 -7.94
N PHE A 387 3.57 9.27 -7.84
CA PHE A 387 3.83 10.21 -8.93
C PHE A 387 5.33 10.50 -8.98
N ARG A 388 5.94 10.43 -10.16
CA ARG A 388 7.34 10.82 -10.33
C ARG A 388 7.40 12.33 -10.53
N PRO A 389 8.10 13.12 -9.69
CA PRO A 389 8.05 14.59 -9.75
C PRO A 389 8.46 15.20 -11.09
N THR A 390 9.35 14.52 -11.81
CA THR A 390 10.06 15.04 -12.97
C THR A 390 9.25 14.88 -14.26
N ASP A 391 8.39 13.86 -14.37
CA ASP A 391 7.42 13.74 -15.47
C ASP A 391 5.97 13.96 -15.07
N GLY A 392 5.64 13.97 -13.78
CA GLY A 392 4.29 14.14 -13.25
C GLY A 392 3.35 12.97 -13.55
N GLN A 393 3.87 11.77 -13.86
CA GLN A 393 3.06 10.60 -14.20
C GLN A 393 3.02 9.58 -13.07
N LEU A 394 1.97 8.76 -13.05
CA LEU A 394 1.77 7.75 -12.01
C LEU A 394 2.57 6.50 -12.34
N TYR A 395 3.49 6.13 -11.46
CA TYR A 395 4.11 4.81 -11.48
C TYR A 395 3.42 3.91 -10.48
N LEU A 396 3.32 2.63 -10.79
CA LEU A 396 2.66 1.65 -9.95
C LEU A 396 3.30 0.28 -10.06
N CYS A 397 3.37 -0.42 -8.94
CA CYS A 397 3.88 -1.78 -8.90
C CYS A 397 2.94 -2.70 -8.13
N GLY A 398 3.13 -3.99 -8.34
CA GLY A 398 2.47 -4.99 -7.54
C GLY A 398 2.80 -6.41 -7.95
N MET A 399 2.01 -7.34 -7.45
CA MET A 399 2.28 -8.76 -7.51
C MET A 399 1.01 -9.59 -7.42
N PHE A 400 1.16 -10.90 -7.62
CA PHE A 400 0.14 -11.90 -7.33
C PHE A 400 0.67 -12.93 -6.32
N ALA A 401 -0.11 -13.17 -5.27
CA ALA A 401 0.19 -14.17 -4.25
C ALA A 401 -1.05 -14.88 -3.66
N TRP A 402 -2.22 -14.21 -3.68
CA TRP A 402 -3.48 -14.75 -3.14
C TRP A 402 -4.67 -14.58 -4.10
N ALA A 403 -5.72 -13.90 -3.65
CA ALA A 403 -6.95 -13.73 -4.42
C ALA A 403 -6.83 -12.52 -5.35
N GLY A 404 -6.90 -12.78 -6.65
CA GLY A 404 -6.92 -11.77 -7.70
C GLY A 404 -7.40 -12.37 -9.01
N SER A 405 -7.94 -11.55 -9.91
CA SER A 405 -8.28 -11.98 -11.27
C SER A 405 -7.08 -11.97 -12.20
N GLN A 406 -6.03 -11.23 -11.83
CA GLN A 406 -4.81 -11.04 -12.60
C GLN A 406 -3.66 -11.76 -11.90
N GLN A 407 -2.96 -12.65 -12.61
CA GLN A 407 -2.13 -13.70 -12.00
C GLN A 407 -0.65 -13.66 -12.42
N GLN A 408 -0.22 -12.64 -13.18
CA GLN A 408 1.21 -12.47 -13.42
C GLN A 408 1.92 -12.23 -12.09
N ASP A 409 3.09 -12.85 -11.89
CA ASP A 409 3.83 -12.82 -10.62
C ASP A 409 4.05 -11.41 -10.07
N GLY A 410 4.44 -10.47 -10.94
CA GLY A 410 4.75 -9.09 -10.58
C GLY A 410 4.76 -8.15 -11.79
N GLY A 411 4.75 -6.85 -11.52
CA GLY A 411 4.76 -5.83 -12.56
C GLY A 411 5.13 -4.43 -12.05
N LEU A 412 5.68 -3.63 -12.95
CA LEU A 412 5.97 -2.20 -12.78
C LEU A 412 5.45 -1.48 -14.03
N TYR A 413 4.66 -0.44 -13.82
CA TYR A 413 3.98 0.28 -14.88
C TYR A 413 4.08 1.79 -14.66
N ARG A 414 4.00 2.54 -15.76
CA ARG A 414 3.78 3.99 -15.76
C ARG A 414 2.44 4.25 -16.47
N LEU A 415 1.46 4.74 -15.72
CA LEU A 415 0.18 5.19 -16.22
C LEU A 415 0.27 6.69 -16.50
N ARG A 416 -0.04 7.08 -17.75
CA ARG A 416 0.03 8.46 -18.21
C ARG A 416 -1.34 8.98 -18.59
N TYR A 417 -1.67 10.20 -18.18
CA TYR A 417 -2.70 10.97 -18.87
C TYR A 417 -2.10 11.53 -20.16
N THR A 418 -2.80 11.35 -21.28
CA THR A 418 -2.31 11.68 -22.63
C THR A 418 -2.75 13.05 -23.12
N GLY A 419 -3.62 13.74 -22.37
CA GLY A 419 -4.24 14.99 -22.78
C GLY A 419 -5.57 14.81 -23.53
N HIS A 420 -5.92 13.59 -23.92
CA HIS A 420 -7.21 13.29 -24.53
C HIS A 420 -8.37 13.43 -23.52
N PRO A 421 -9.58 13.85 -23.97
CA PRO A 421 -10.73 14.02 -23.08
C PRO A 421 -11.02 12.78 -22.23
N VAL A 422 -11.29 13.01 -20.94
CA VAL A 422 -11.71 12.00 -19.98
C VAL A 422 -12.99 12.46 -19.31
N HIS A 423 -13.93 11.54 -19.15
CA HIS A 423 -15.29 11.81 -18.64
C HIS A 423 -15.61 10.91 -17.44
N LEU A 424 -14.84 11.07 -16.36
CA LEU A 424 -14.98 10.34 -15.11
C LEU A 424 -15.77 11.16 -14.08
N PRO A 425 -16.56 10.51 -13.20
CA PRO A 425 -17.22 11.18 -12.09
C PRO A 425 -16.17 11.58 -11.04
N ILE A 426 -15.93 12.89 -10.92
CA ILE A 426 -14.99 13.50 -9.97
C ILE A 426 -15.69 14.14 -8.77
N GLY A 427 -17.02 14.33 -8.85
CA GLY A 427 -17.87 14.71 -7.73
C GLY A 427 -19.01 13.72 -7.55
N LEU A 428 -19.38 13.46 -6.29
CA LEU A 428 -20.50 12.61 -5.91
C LEU A 428 -21.16 13.17 -4.65
N ASN A 429 -22.41 13.60 -4.76
CA ASN A 429 -23.13 14.20 -3.64
C ASN A 429 -24.50 13.56 -3.45
N ALA A 430 -24.81 13.16 -2.21
CA ALA A 430 -26.12 12.62 -1.84
C ALA A 430 -27.02 13.71 -1.25
N THR A 431 -28.21 13.89 -1.82
CA THR A 431 -29.20 14.88 -1.38
C THR A 431 -30.49 14.19 -0.96
N LYS A 432 -31.37 14.92 -0.26
CA LYS A 432 -32.71 14.43 0.11
C LYS A 432 -33.58 14.03 -1.08
N ASP A 433 -33.31 14.56 -2.28
CA ASP A 433 -34.06 14.24 -3.49
C ASP A 433 -33.35 13.24 -4.42
N GLY A 434 -32.05 12.96 -4.21
CA GLY A 434 -31.34 11.97 -5.01
C GLY A 434 -29.81 12.08 -4.99
N MET A 435 -29.18 11.84 -6.14
CA MET A 435 -27.72 11.83 -6.29
C MET A 435 -27.27 12.84 -7.34
N GLN A 436 -26.20 13.58 -7.06
CA GLN A 436 -25.50 14.43 -8.03
C GLN A 436 -24.14 13.82 -8.38
N LEU A 437 -23.86 13.75 -9.68
CA LEU A 437 -22.60 13.26 -10.23
C LEU A 437 -22.00 14.38 -11.08
N THR A 438 -20.81 14.86 -10.70
CA THR A 438 -20.07 15.85 -11.48
C THR A 438 -18.96 15.16 -12.27
N PHE A 439 -19.00 15.31 -13.59
CA PHE A 439 -18.05 14.66 -14.50
C PHE A 439 -16.87 15.60 -14.85
N SER A 440 -15.72 15.00 -15.14
CA SER A 440 -14.49 15.71 -15.52
C SER A 440 -14.58 16.43 -16.87
N GLY A 441 -15.53 16.03 -17.72
CA GLY A 441 -15.76 16.60 -19.05
C GLY A 441 -17.26 16.78 -19.35
N GLU A 442 -17.54 17.58 -20.38
CA GLU A 442 -18.90 17.99 -20.77
C GLU A 442 -19.69 16.87 -21.42
N LEU A 443 -20.98 16.82 -21.07
CA LEU A 443 -21.91 15.76 -21.42
C LEU A 443 -22.88 16.21 -22.50
N ASP A 444 -23.27 15.28 -23.37
CA ASP A 444 -24.37 15.51 -24.28
C ASP A 444 -25.69 15.56 -23.48
N ARG A 445 -26.43 16.67 -23.64
CA ARG A 445 -27.61 16.96 -22.84
C ARG A 445 -28.75 15.97 -23.09
N GLU A 446 -28.95 15.51 -24.33
CA GLU A 446 -30.02 14.58 -24.66
C GLU A 446 -29.82 13.24 -23.95
N SER A 447 -28.62 12.66 -24.06
CA SER A 447 -28.28 11.40 -23.40
C SER A 447 -28.20 11.54 -21.87
N ALA A 448 -27.63 12.64 -21.35
CA ALA A 448 -27.45 12.82 -19.91
C ALA A 448 -28.76 13.06 -19.15
N THR A 449 -29.78 13.63 -19.80
CA THR A 449 -31.10 13.90 -19.21
C THR A 449 -32.11 12.78 -19.42
N ASN A 450 -31.76 11.73 -20.16
CA ASN A 450 -32.61 10.56 -20.32
C ASN A 450 -32.45 9.60 -19.12
N PRO A 451 -33.46 9.45 -18.24
CA PRO A 451 -33.36 8.57 -17.08
C PRO A 451 -33.18 7.08 -17.43
N ASP A 452 -33.58 6.65 -18.63
CA ASP A 452 -33.42 5.25 -19.08
C ASP A 452 -31.95 4.88 -19.34
N ASN A 453 -31.07 5.87 -19.45
CA ASN A 453 -29.62 5.65 -19.54
C ASN A 453 -28.96 5.33 -18.20
N TYR A 454 -29.73 5.30 -17.12
CA TYR A 454 -29.24 5.08 -15.76
C TYR A 454 -29.97 3.91 -15.09
N SER A 455 -29.31 3.26 -14.14
CA SER A 455 -29.97 2.37 -13.20
C SER A 455 -29.30 2.44 -11.84
N VAL A 456 -30.10 2.39 -10.78
CA VAL A 456 -29.64 2.46 -9.40
C VAL A 456 -30.12 1.24 -8.63
N LYS A 457 -29.22 0.61 -7.88
CA LYS A 457 -29.52 -0.44 -6.91
C LYS A 457 -28.89 -0.12 -5.58
N VAL A 458 -29.55 -0.49 -4.49
CA VAL A 458 -29.04 -0.34 -3.13
C VAL A 458 -29.11 -1.66 -2.38
N TRP A 459 -28.26 -1.80 -1.36
CA TRP A 459 -28.26 -2.96 -0.47
C TRP A 459 -27.65 -2.62 0.89
N SER A 460 -28.02 -3.41 1.88
CA SER A 460 -27.41 -3.42 3.21
C SER A 460 -26.40 -4.57 3.34
N LEU A 461 -25.52 -4.46 4.34
CA LEU A 461 -24.54 -5.47 4.72
C LEU A 461 -24.70 -5.82 6.20
N LYS A 462 -24.06 -6.91 6.66
CA LYS A 462 -24.07 -7.30 8.07
C LYS A 462 -22.67 -7.54 8.61
N ARG A 463 -22.28 -6.76 9.62
CA ARG A 463 -21.04 -6.95 10.37
C ARG A 463 -21.17 -8.04 11.42
N THR A 464 -20.38 -9.08 11.26
CA THR A 464 -20.40 -10.26 12.14
C THR A 464 -19.02 -10.87 12.24
N LYS A 465 -18.83 -11.79 13.20
CA LYS A 465 -17.63 -12.63 13.27
C LYS A 465 -17.42 -13.57 12.07
N ASN A 466 -18.43 -13.78 11.23
CA ASN A 466 -18.29 -14.68 10.07
C ASN A 466 -17.55 -13.95 8.93
N TYR A 467 -17.00 -14.73 7.99
CA TYR A 467 -16.30 -14.16 6.85
C TYR A 467 -17.26 -13.46 5.89
N GLY A 468 -17.11 -12.14 5.75
CA GLY A 468 -17.80 -11.32 4.76
C GLY A 468 -19.32 -11.23 4.99
N SER A 469 -20.00 -10.66 4.01
CA SER A 469 -21.46 -10.51 4.00
C SER A 469 -21.99 -10.72 2.58
N LYS A 470 -23.14 -11.37 2.48
CA LYS A 470 -23.99 -11.23 1.29
C LYS A 470 -24.65 -9.85 1.28
N HIS A 471 -25.25 -9.48 0.16
CA HIS A 471 -26.16 -8.34 0.12
C HIS A 471 -27.47 -8.71 0.82
N TYR A 472 -27.99 -7.78 1.61
CA TYR A 472 -29.30 -7.86 2.24
C TYR A 472 -30.17 -6.74 1.67
N ASP A 473 -31.47 -7.02 1.53
CA ASP A 473 -32.46 -6.04 1.09
C ASP A 473 -32.05 -5.35 -0.22
N GLU A 474 -31.42 -6.11 -1.13
CA GLU A 474 -30.99 -5.59 -2.43
C GLU A 474 -32.22 -5.34 -3.31
N HIS A 475 -32.38 -4.10 -3.76
CA HIS A 475 -33.49 -3.71 -4.64
C HIS A 475 -33.11 -2.50 -5.52
N PRO A 476 -33.75 -2.34 -6.69
CA PRO A 476 -33.57 -1.16 -7.52
C PRO A 476 -34.27 0.05 -6.89
N LEU A 477 -33.73 1.25 -7.12
CA LEU A 477 -34.41 2.51 -6.86
C LEU A 477 -34.98 3.08 -8.17
N LYS A 478 -36.17 3.69 -8.09
CA LYS A 478 -36.77 4.36 -9.24
C LYS A 478 -36.09 5.71 -9.49
N ILE A 479 -35.59 5.90 -10.70
CA ILE A 479 -35.15 7.21 -11.20
C ILE A 479 -36.38 7.92 -11.77
N SER A 480 -36.80 9.01 -11.14
CA SER A 480 -37.97 9.78 -11.56
C SER A 480 -37.67 10.82 -12.63
N ALA A 481 -36.44 11.37 -12.62
CA ALA A 481 -35.90 12.23 -13.65
C ALA A 481 -34.36 12.26 -13.58
N ALA A 482 -33.74 12.64 -14.70
CA ALA A 482 -32.34 13.04 -14.75
C ALA A 482 -32.26 14.47 -15.31
N THR A 483 -31.47 15.32 -14.69
CA THR A 483 -31.27 16.71 -15.14
C THR A 483 -29.79 16.99 -15.27
N LEU A 484 -29.42 17.86 -16.21
CA LEU A 484 -28.05 18.31 -16.44
C LEU A 484 -27.96 19.79 -16.11
N ALA A 485 -27.06 20.15 -15.21
CA ALA A 485 -26.82 21.51 -14.79
C ALA A 485 -26.31 22.39 -15.95
N PRO A 486 -26.31 23.74 -15.79
CA PRO A 486 -25.79 24.65 -16.81
C PRO A 486 -24.29 24.54 -17.09
N ASP A 487 -23.54 23.83 -16.25
CA ASP A 487 -22.12 23.54 -16.45
C ASP A 487 -21.87 22.42 -17.47
N ASP A 488 -22.94 21.79 -17.97
CA ASP A 488 -22.93 20.61 -18.85
C ASP A 488 -22.12 19.42 -18.30
N ARG A 489 -21.87 19.37 -16.99
CA ARG A 489 -21.04 18.33 -16.33
C ARG A 489 -21.71 17.67 -15.14
N THR A 490 -22.63 18.36 -14.49
CA THR A 490 -23.27 17.86 -13.27
C THR A 490 -24.65 17.30 -13.56
N VAL A 491 -24.79 15.97 -13.45
CA VAL A 491 -26.06 15.26 -13.58
C VAL A 491 -26.69 15.10 -12.20
N THR A 492 -27.96 15.47 -12.06
CA THR A 492 -28.77 15.15 -10.88
C THR A 492 -29.79 14.06 -11.24
N LEU A 493 -29.71 12.93 -10.56
CA LEU A 493 -30.67 11.83 -10.62
C LEU A 493 -31.67 11.97 -9.47
N LEU A 494 -32.95 12.21 -9.77
CA LEU A 494 -34.00 12.28 -8.76
C LEU A 494 -34.48 10.88 -8.36
N LEU A 495 -34.26 10.53 -7.10
CA LEU A 495 -34.51 9.22 -6.50
C LEU A 495 -35.46 9.41 -5.30
N PRO A 496 -36.80 9.37 -5.49
CA PRO A 496 -37.76 9.67 -4.42
C PRO A 496 -37.68 8.77 -3.18
N GLU A 497 -37.05 7.60 -3.32
CA GLU A 497 -36.88 6.58 -2.28
C GLU A 497 -35.44 6.56 -1.73
N ILE A 498 -34.64 7.60 -2.01
CA ILE A 498 -33.25 7.66 -1.52
C ILE A 498 -33.23 7.69 0.01
N ALA A 499 -32.30 6.91 0.57
CA ALA A 499 -32.05 6.81 1.99
C ALA A 499 -30.56 6.46 2.21
N PRO A 500 -30.03 6.69 3.42
CA PRO A 500 -28.75 6.13 3.81
C PRO A 500 -28.68 4.63 3.51
N THR A 501 -27.57 4.19 2.93
CA THR A 501 -27.35 2.81 2.51
C THR A 501 -25.88 2.46 2.60
N TRP A 502 -25.58 1.23 3.01
CA TRP A 502 -24.20 0.75 3.08
C TRP A 502 -23.61 0.60 1.67
N GLY A 503 -24.42 0.19 0.70
CA GLY A 503 -23.98 0.09 -0.69
C GLY A 503 -25.03 0.56 -1.68
N MET A 504 -24.55 1.19 -2.73
CA MET A 504 -25.29 1.63 -3.90
C MET A 504 -24.45 1.37 -5.15
N GLU A 505 -25.10 0.93 -6.23
CA GLU A 505 -24.55 0.86 -7.58
C GLU A 505 -25.33 1.84 -8.46
N ILE A 506 -24.63 2.80 -9.07
CA ILE A 506 -25.16 3.67 -10.12
C ILE A 506 -24.49 3.27 -11.42
N LYS A 507 -25.25 2.66 -12.33
CA LYS A 507 -24.81 2.34 -13.69
C LYS A 507 -25.33 3.39 -14.65
N TYR A 508 -24.51 3.78 -15.62
CA TYR A 508 -24.89 4.75 -16.62
C TYR A 508 -24.26 4.45 -17.97
N LYS A 509 -25.01 4.76 -19.03
CA LYS A 509 -24.56 4.74 -20.41
C LYS A 509 -24.99 6.03 -21.12
N ILE A 510 -24.10 7.02 -21.12
CA ILE A 510 -24.37 8.37 -21.63
C ILE A 510 -23.35 8.75 -22.71
N GLN A 511 -23.54 9.90 -23.34
CA GLN A 511 -22.58 10.45 -24.30
C GLN A 511 -21.98 11.75 -23.76
N SER A 512 -20.73 11.99 -24.12
CA SER A 512 -20.09 13.29 -23.99
C SER A 512 -20.39 14.17 -25.20
N ILE A 513 -20.13 15.47 -25.09
CA ILE A 513 -20.32 16.42 -26.21
C ILE A 513 -19.40 16.12 -27.41
N ASP A 514 -18.27 15.42 -27.18
CA ASP A 514 -17.35 14.98 -28.24
C ASP A 514 -17.80 13.68 -28.95
N GLY A 515 -18.93 13.09 -28.52
CA GLY A 515 -19.49 11.86 -29.08
C GLY A 515 -18.97 10.57 -28.45
N THR A 516 -18.07 10.65 -27.45
CA THR A 516 -17.60 9.47 -26.72
C THR A 516 -18.73 8.88 -25.89
N THR A 517 -18.99 7.58 -26.04
CA THR A 517 -19.90 6.83 -25.18
C THR A 517 -19.22 6.49 -23.86
N ILE A 518 -19.86 6.86 -22.75
CA ILE A 518 -19.40 6.59 -21.39
C ILE A 518 -20.29 5.50 -20.81
N ASP A 519 -19.76 4.29 -20.69
CA ASP A 519 -20.45 3.09 -20.17
C ASP A 519 -19.70 2.61 -18.91
N ALA A 520 -20.21 2.99 -17.74
CA ALA A 520 -19.50 2.80 -16.48
C ALA A 520 -20.46 2.64 -15.29
N ALA A 521 -19.87 2.38 -14.13
CA ALA A 521 -20.58 2.25 -12.87
C ALA A 521 -19.80 2.86 -11.71
N ILE A 522 -20.53 3.46 -10.77
CA ILE A 522 -20.02 3.88 -9.46
C ILE A 522 -20.58 2.93 -8.41
N HIS A 523 -19.73 2.42 -7.53
CA HIS A 523 -20.14 1.79 -6.26
C HIS A 523 -19.86 2.75 -5.11
N ASN A 524 -20.88 3.10 -4.33
CA ASN A 524 -20.78 4.11 -3.27
C ASN A 524 -21.55 3.73 -1.99
N THR A 525 -21.31 4.52 -0.94
CA THR A 525 -22.01 4.45 0.34
C THR A 525 -22.64 5.81 0.64
N ILE A 526 -23.78 5.81 1.33
CA ILE A 526 -24.45 7.03 1.80
C ILE A 526 -24.72 6.88 3.29
N HIS A 527 -24.11 7.74 4.11
CA HIS A 527 -24.37 7.81 5.55
C HIS A 527 -25.37 8.92 5.87
N HIS A 528 -25.21 10.06 5.21
CA HIS A 528 -26.04 11.26 5.39
C HIS A 528 -26.55 11.77 4.04
N LEU A 529 -27.69 12.46 4.08
CA LEU A 529 -28.29 13.14 2.93
C LEU A 529 -28.24 14.64 3.19
N GLY A 530 -27.64 15.38 2.26
CA GLY A 530 -27.62 16.84 2.28
C GLY A 530 -28.93 17.46 1.80
N GLU A 531 -29.05 18.78 1.95
CA GLU A 531 -30.14 19.52 1.30
C GLU A 531 -29.99 19.46 -0.22
N SER A 532 -31.12 19.47 -0.92
CA SER A 532 -31.12 19.59 -2.37
C SER A 532 -30.75 21.02 -2.78
N PRO A 533 -29.91 21.20 -3.82
CA PRO A 533 -29.67 22.53 -4.35
C PRO A 533 -30.96 23.14 -4.90
N GLU A 534 -31.13 24.44 -4.67
CA GLU A 534 -32.30 25.24 -5.07
C GLU A 534 -32.53 25.29 -6.58
#